data_AF-A0AAW4I5S7-F1
#
_entry.id   AF-A0AAW4I5S7-F1
#
_cell.length_a   1.000
_cell.length_b   1.000
_cell.length_c   1.000
_cell.angle_alpha   90.00
_cell.angle_beta   90.00
_cell.angle_gamma   90.00
#
_symmetry.space_group_name_H-M   'P 1'
#
loop_
_entity.id
_entity.type
_entity.pdbx_description
1 polymer ?
#
loop_
_entity_poly.entity_id
_entity_poly.type
_entity_poly.pdbx_seq_one_letter_code
_entity_poly.pdbx_strand_id
1 'polypeptide(L)'
;MPSHRQVSTPSPGTAPPPLPWVVPALLGAVVGFLLLGAWSLAPNWERAFRSDQSPAAWLSGALLLALSVTALRMVGDRALPRLLGAWLALAFFVLALDEQFMLHELWKFRCHEWTDACRWSPVREAPMLAVAAVGLFTMAWLHRALLHTGTRALLWAGLAVGWLAIGVDQWPEVQARWRSLPELPALLTTLEEGLEVVAEALVLGALLRQPGSQR
;
A
#
# COMPACT_ATOMS: atom_id res chain seq x y z
N MET A 1 35.09 -33.06 -37.30
CA MET A 1 34.69 -31.64 -37.22
C MET A 1 33.63 -31.51 -36.13
N PRO A 2 33.94 -30.90 -34.97
CA PRO A 2 32.93 -30.65 -33.94
C PRO A 2 32.09 -29.43 -34.33
N SER A 3 30.78 -29.61 -34.40
CA SER A 3 29.81 -28.53 -34.58
C SER A 3 29.74 -27.70 -33.30
N HIS A 4 30.32 -26.49 -33.34
CA HIS A 4 30.09 -25.49 -32.32
C HIS A 4 28.63 -25.03 -32.40
N ARG A 5 27.78 -25.52 -31.48
CA ARG A 5 26.51 -24.86 -31.19
C ARG A 5 26.83 -23.43 -30.76
N GLN A 6 26.46 -22.46 -31.58
CA GLN A 6 26.39 -21.07 -31.17
C GLN A 6 25.41 -21.00 -30.00
N VAL A 7 25.94 -20.80 -28.80
CA VAL A 7 25.16 -20.34 -27.66
C VAL A 7 24.74 -18.91 -28.02
N SER A 8 23.47 -18.74 -28.36
CA SER A 8 22.88 -17.42 -28.56
C SER A 8 23.04 -16.64 -27.27
N THR A 9 23.96 -15.68 -27.27
CA THR A 9 24.04 -14.68 -26.21
C THR A 9 22.72 -13.89 -26.19
N PRO A 10 22.07 -13.73 -25.03
CA PRO A 10 20.89 -12.88 -24.92
C PRO A 10 21.25 -11.48 -25.42
N SER A 11 20.39 -10.89 -26.26
CA SER A 11 20.61 -9.52 -26.72
C SER A 11 20.77 -8.57 -25.52
N PRO A 12 21.83 -7.74 -25.47
CA PRO A 12 21.98 -6.74 -24.44
C PRO A 12 20.89 -5.69 -24.64
N GLY A 13 19.81 -5.76 -23.86
CA GLY A 13 18.77 -4.73 -23.91
C GLY A 13 17.43 -5.06 -23.27
N THR A 14 17.07 -6.34 -23.13
CA THR A 14 15.78 -6.73 -22.54
C THR A 14 15.96 -7.18 -21.10
N ALA A 15 15.41 -6.39 -20.16
CA ALA A 15 15.27 -6.80 -18.77
C ALA A 15 14.53 -8.15 -18.70
N PRO A 16 14.96 -9.09 -17.82
CA PRO A 16 14.32 -10.39 -17.70
C PRO A 16 12.84 -10.22 -17.31
N PRO A 17 11.94 -11.11 -17.80
CA PRO A 17 10.54 -11.02 -17.46
C PRO A 17 10.34 -11.23 -15.95
N PRO A 18 9.41 -10.49 -15.33
CA PRO A 18 9.15 -10.62 -13.90
C PRO A 18 8.57 -11.98 -13.56
N LEU A 19 8.93 -12.52 -12.40
CA LEU A 19 8.42 -13.81 -11.90
C LEU A 19 6.89 -13.76 -11.75
N PRO A 20 6.13 -14.62 -12.46
CA PRO A 20 4.67 -14.51 -12.52
C PRO A 20 3.96 -14.95 -11.23
N TRP A 21 4.62 -15.76 -10.40
CA TRP A 21 4.02 -16.35 -9.19
C TRP A 21 4.12 -15.47 -7.95
N VAL A 22 4.97 -14.44 -7.94
CA VAL A 22 5.24 -13.62 -6.74
C VAL A 22 3.97 -12.95 -6.22
N VAL A 23 3.21 -12.33 -7.12
CA VAL A 23 1.98 -11.61 -6.77
C VAL A 23 0.87 -12.55 -6.29
N PRO A 24 0.50 -13.63 -7.03
CA PRO A 24 -0.52 -14.55 -6.52
C PRO A 24 -0.09 -15.26 -5.23
N ALA A 25 1.20 -15.56 -5.04
CA ALA A 25 1.69 -16.12 -3.78
C ALA A 25 1.56 -15.12 -2.62
N LEU A 26 1.95 -13.86 -2.83
CA LEU A 26 1.82 -12.80 -1.83
C LEU A 26 0.35 -12.54 -1.47
N LEU A 27 -0.51 -12.36 -2.46
CA LEU A 27 -1.95 -12.16 -2.24
C LEU A 27 -2.59 -13.37 -1.54
N GLY A 28 -2.21 -14.59 -1.95
CA GLY A 28 -2.67 -15.82 -1.29
C GLY A 28 -2.24 -15.89 0.18
N ALA A 29 -1.00 -15.49 0.50
CA ALA A 29 -0.51 -15.43 1.87
C ALA A 29 -1.26 -14.38 2.70
N VAL A 30 -1.48 -13.19 2.15
CA VAL A 30 -2.24 -12.10 2.77
C VAL A 30 -3.68 -12.52 3.06
N VAL A 31 -4.39 -13.02 2.04
CA VAL A 31 -5.78 -13.48 2.19
C VAL A 31 -5.85 -14.66 3.17
N GLY A 32 -4.92 -15.61 3.09
CA GLY A 32 -4.83 -16.73 4.01
C GLY A 32 -4.64 -16.28 5.46
N PHE A 33 -3.78 -15.29 5.70
CA PHE A 33 -3.57 -14.70 7.03
C PHE A 33 -4.83 -14.02 7.57
N LEU A 34 -5.49 -13.19 6.75
CA LEU A 34 -6.74 -12.52 7.14
C LEU A 34 -7.86 -13.52 7.47
N LEU A 35 -8.01 -14.56 6.64
CA LEU A 35 -8.99 -15.63 6.87
C LEU A 35 -8.68 -16.42 8.15
N LEU A 36 -7.41 -16.72 8.41
CA LEU A 36 -6.99 -17.39 9.63
C LEU A 36 -7.25 -16.51 10.87
N GLY A 37 -6.99 -15.20 10.77
CA GLY A 37 -7.32 -14.23 11.80
C GLY A 37 -8.81 -14.20 12.10
N ALA A 38 -9.64 -14.04 11.06
CA ALA A 38 -11.10 -14.06 11.16
C ALA A 38 -11.63 -15.35 11.78
N TRP A 39 -11.12 -16.51 11.35
CA TRP A 39 -11.46 -17.81 11.92
C TRP A 39 -11.11 -17.88 13.41
N SER A 40 -9.89 -17.46 13.78
CA SER A 40 -9.41 -17.56 15.16
C SER A 40 -10.20 -16.69 16.15
N LEU A 41 -10.85 -15.63 15.65
CA LEU A 41 -11.62 -14.67 16.43
C LEU A 41 -13.14 -14.94 16.40
N ALA A 42 -13.58 -16.00 15.71
CA ALA A 42 -14.97 -16.40 15.62
C ALA A 42 -15.61 -16.62 17.01
N PRO A 43 -16.89 -16.23 17.21
CA PRO A 43 -17.82 -15.70 16.20
C PRO A 43 -17.62 -14.22 15.86
N ASN A 44 -16.81 -13.49 16.62
CA ASN A 44 -16.58 -12.04 16.46
C ASN A 44 -15.43 -11.80 15.47
N TRP A 45 -15.57 -12.32 14.25
CA TRP A 45 -14.56 -12.29 13.20
C TRP A 45 -14.24 -10.86 12.74
N GLU A 46 -15.17 -9.92 12.90
CA GLU A 46 -15.01 -8.50 12.57
C GLU A 46 -13.85 -7.86 13.32
N ARG A 47 -13.51 -8.39 14.51
CA ARG A 47 -12.32 -7.97 15.28
C ARG A 47 -11.02 -8.20 14.52
N ALA A 48 -11.01 -9.09 13.52
CA ALA A 48 -9.83 -9.34 12.71
C ALA A 48 -9.46 -8.16 11.81
N PHE A 49 -10.40 -7.24 11.56
CA PHE A 49 -10.32 -6.16 10.57
C PHE A 49 -10.50 -4.77 11.19
N ARG A 50 -10.38 -4.63 12.52
CA ARG A 50 -10.42 -3.31 13.16
C ARG A 50 -9.10 -2.58 12.94
N SER A 51 -9.13 -1.25 12.89
CA SER A 51 -7.95 -0.38 12.87
C SER A 51 -6.97 -0.66 14.03
N ASP A 52 -7.50 -1.07 15.19
CA ASP A 52 -6.68 -1.14 16.42
C ASP A 52 -6.41 -2.59 16.84
N GLN A 53 -5.13 -2.95 16.99
CA GLN A 53 -4.67 -4.22 17.57
C GLN A 53 -5.29 -5.47 16.93
N SER A 54 -5.63 -5.38 15.64
CA SER A 54 -6.17 -6.49 14.88
C SER A 54 -5.09 -7.22 14.08
N PRO A 55 -5.32 -8.47 13.67
CA PRO A 55 -4.53 -9.14 12.64
C PRO A 55 -4.32 -8.30 11.39
N ALA A 56 -5.35 -7.62 10.87
CA ALA A 56 -5.24 -6.83 9.65
C ALA A 56 -4.32 -5.61 9.85
N ALA A 57 -4.51 -4.83 10.91
CA ALA A 57 -3.64 -3.69 11.26
C ALA A 57 -2.18 -4.10 11.51
N TRP A 58 -1.96 -5.25 12.16
CA TRP A 58 -0.61 -5.79 12.35
C TRP A 58 0.03 -6.19 11.02
N LEU A 59 -0.73 -6.81 10.13
CA LEU A 59 -0.27 -7.18 8.79
C LEU A 59 0.00 -5.93 7.94
N SER A 60 -0.83 -4.89 8.03
CA SER A 60 -0.66 -3.58 7.38
C SER A 60 0.70 -2.98 7.77
N GLY A 61 0.95 -2.81 9.07
CA GLY A 61 2.24 -2.33 9.58
C GLY A 61 3.44 -3.15 9.11
N ALA A 62 3.30 -4.49 9.06
CA ALA A 62 4.35 -5.38 8.56
C ALA A 62 4.60 -5.22 7.05
N LEU A 63 3.55 -5.06 6.24
CA LEU A 63 3.63 -4.85 4.80
C LEU A 63 4.24 -3.48 4.47
N LEU A 64 3.86 -2.41 5.19
CA LEU A 64 4.45 -1.08 5.05
C LEU A 64 5.95 -1.09 5.40
N LEU A 65 6.35 -1.79 6.45
CA LEU A 65 7.77 -1.97 6.75
C LEU A 65 8.49 -2.77 5.66
N ALA A 66 7.88 -3.84 5.15
CA ALA A 66 8.43 -4.62 4.04
C ALA A 66 8.57 -3.78 2.76
N LEU A 67 7.60 -2.91 2.47
CA LEU A 67 7.63 -1.93 1.37
C LEU A 67 8.80 -0.95 1.56
N SER A 68 8.99 -0.43 2.77
CA SER A 68 10.09 0.46 3.10
C SER A 68 11.46 -0.21 2.86
N VAL A 69 11.66 -1.40 3.40
CA VAL A 69 12.90 -2.18 3.23
C VAL A 69 13.12 -2.58 1.77
N THR A 70 12.05 -2.95 1.06
CA THR A 70 12.12 -3.27 -0.37
C THR A 70 12.55 -2.04 -1.17
N ALA A 71 12.00 -0.86 -0.88
CA ALA A 71 12.41 0.38 -1.53
C ALA A 71 13.90 0.72 -1.28
N LEU A 72 14.40 0.53 -0.04
CA LEU A 72 15.83 0.67 0.27
C LEU A 72 16.70 -0.32 -0.51
N ARG A 73 16.28 -1.59 -0.55
CA ARG A 73 16.97 -2.62 -1.34
C ARG A 73 17.04 -2.24 -2.82
N MET A 74 15.95 -1.70 -3.38
CA MET A 74 15.91 -1.23 -4.77
C MET A 74 16.86 -0.06 -5.05
N VAL A 75 17.16 0.78 -4.05
CA VAL A 75 18.22 1.79 -4.15
C VAL A 75 19.59 1.13 -4.27
N GLY A 76 19.86 0.11 -3.45
CA GLY A 76 21.11 -0.67 -3.48
C GLY A 76 21.31 -1.40 -4.81
N ASP A 77 20.26 -2.05 -5.30
CA ASP A 77 20.23 -2.79 -6.57
C ASP A 77 20.13 -1.88 -7.80
N ARG A 78 20.09 -0.56 -7.60
CA ARG A 78 19.88 0.46 -8.66
C ARG A 78 18.63 0.19 -9.51
N ALA A 79 17.62 -0.47 -8.96
CA ALA A 79 16.35 -0.79 -9.61
C ALA A 79 15.43 0.44 -9.74
N LEU A 80 15.67 1.46 -8.92
CA LEU A 80 15.00 2.77 -8.94
C LEU A 80 16.01 3.92 -8.85
N PRO A 81 15.65 5.13 -9.33
CA PRO A 81 16.39 6.34 -9.02
C PRO A 81 16.54 6.51 -7.50
N ARG A 82 17.75 6.86 -7.05
CA ARG A 82 18.09 6.91 -5.61
C ARG A 82 17.12 7.79 -4.80
N LEU A 83 16.79 8.97 -5.32
CA LEU A 83 15.89 9.90 -4.64
C LEU A 83 14.48 9.31 -4.51
N LEU A 84 13.96 8.66 -5.56
CA LEU A 84 12.66 8.01 -5.53
C LEU A 84 12.64 6.83 -4.55
N GLY A 85 13.66 5.97 -4.59
CA GLY A 85 13.73 4.83 -3.66
C GLY A 85 13.89 5.27 -2.20
N ALA A 86 14.70 6.30 -1.92
CA ALA A 86 14.83 6.87 -0.58
C ALA A 86 13.54 7.54 -0.10
N TRP A 87 12.85 8.25 -1.00
CA TRP A 87 11.54 8.83 -0.73
C TRP A 87 10.50 7.76 -0.39
N LEU A 88 10.39 6.71 -1.20
CA LEU A 88 9.47 5.59 -0.94
C LEU A 88 9.78 4.90 0.38
N ALA A 89 11.06 4.64 0.66
CA ALA A 89 11.50 4.04 1.91
C ALA A 89 11.05 4.86 3.12
N LEU A 90 11.29 6.16 3.09
CA LEU A 90 10.87 7.08 4.15
C LEU A 90 9.35 7.16 4.26
N ALA A 91 8.64 7.31 3.13
CA ALA A 91 7.19 7.42 3.12
C ALA A 91 6.51 6.19 3.70
N PHE A 92 6.88 4.98 3.27
CA PHE A 92 6.34 3.74 3.83
C PHE A 92 6.74 3.51 5.28
N PHE A 93 7.93 3.95 5.69
CA PHE A 93 8.33 3.88 7.10
C PHE A 93 7.47 4.80 7.97
N VAL A 94 7.21 6.02 7.52
CA VAL A 94 6.32 6.97 8.22
C VAL A 94 4.90 6.42 8.28
N LEU A 95 4.38 5.84 7.18
CA LEU A 95 3.07 5.19 7.19
C LEU A 95 3.05 3.98 8.14
N ALA A 96 4.11 3.17 8.19
CA ALA A 96 4.19 2.06 9.15
C ALA A 96 4.17 2.54 10.61
N LEU A 97 4.78 3.69 10.91
CA LEU A 97 4.69 4.30 12.24
C LEU A 97 3.29 4.87 12.48
N ASP A 98 2.71 5.52 11.49
CA ASP A 98 1.35 6.03 11.56
C ASP A 98 0.35 4.91 11.87
N GLU A 99 0.46 3.78 11.19
CA GLU A 99 -0.35 2.58 11.41
C GLU A 99 -0.22 2.04 12.84
N GLN A 100 1.01 1.95 13.37
CA GLN A 100 1.23 1.38 14.70
C GLN A 100 0.89 2.34 15.86
N PHE A 101 0.93 3.66 15.61
CA PHE A 101 0.72 4.68 16.64
C PHE A 101 -0.53 5.53 16.40
N MET A 102 -1.27 5.25 15.33
CA MET A 102 -2.48 5.94 14.90
C MET A 102 -2.30 7.47 14.88
N LEU A 103 -1.17 7.95 14.32
CA LEU A 103 -0.79 9.36 14.45
C LEU A 103 -1.79 10.29 13.76
N HIS A 104 -2.30 9.89 12.61
CA HIS A 104 -3.31 10.65 11.88
C HIS A 104 -4.66 10.67 12.61
N GLU A 105 -5.03 9.60 13.31
CA GLU A 105 -6.23 9.58 14.16
C GLU A 105 -6.06 10.46 15.41
N LEU A 106 -4.91 10.36 16.07
CA LEU A 106 -4.56 11.24 17.19
C LEU A 106 -4.64 12.71 16.75
N TRP A 107 -4.20 13.03 15.54
CA TRP A 107 -4.42 14.35 14.96
C TRP A 107 -5.91 14.65 14.75
N LYS A 108 -6.64 13.79 14.01
CA LYS A 108 -8.05 13.99 13.65
C LYS A 108 -8.93 14.23 14.89
N PHE A 109 -8.74 13.45 15.95
CA PHE A 109 -9.58 13.49 17.14
C PHE A 109 -9.03 14.37 18.28
N ARG A 110 -7.70 14.47 18.46
CA ARG A 110 -7.09 15.17 19.62
C ARG A 110 -6.33 16.44 19.28
N CYS A 111 -6.25 16.86 18.02
CA CYS A 111 -5.54 18.10 17.66
C CYS A 111 -6.07 19.37 18.39
N HIS A 112 -7.35 19.39 18.77
CA HIS A 112 -7.92 20.49 19.53
C HIS A 112 -7.26 20.72 20.91
N GLU A 113 -6.57 19.72 21.46
CA GLU A 113 -5.79 19.85 22.70
C GLU A 113 -4.45 20.59 22.47
N TRP A 114 -4.01 20.71 21.22
CA TRP A 114 -2.69 21.24 20.84
C TRP A 114 -2.79 22.59 20.14
N THR A 115 -3.88 22.85 19.38
CA THR A 115 -4.06 24.11 18.63
C THR A 115 -5.52 24.46 18.35
N ASP A 116 -5.84 25.75 18.47
CA ASP A 116 -7.16 26.31 18.12
C ASP A 116 -7.49 26.24 16.62
N ALA A 117 -6.49 26.02 15.78
CA ALA A 117 -6.69 25.84 14.33
C ALA A 117 -7.55 24.61 14.02
N CYS A 118 -7.58 23.62 14.91
CA CYS A 118 -8.36 22.40 14.74
C CYS A 118 -9.87 22.56 14.92
N ARG A 119 -10.35 23.79 15.18
CA ARG A 119 -11.77 24.15 14.99
C ARG A 119 -12.23 24.06 13.53
N TRP A 120 -11.29 24.15 12.58
CA TRP A 120 -11.59 24.07 11.15
C TRP A 120 -11.47 22.62 10.67
N SER A 121 -12.55 22.05 10.14
CA SER A 121 -12.54 20.67 9.65
C SER A 121 -11.41 20.34 8.67
N PRO A 122 -11.05 21.21 7.69
CA PRO A 122 -9.95 20.94 6.77
C PRO A 122 -8.59 20.76 7.47
N VAL A 123 -8.39 21.34 8.65
CA VAL A 123 -7.15 21.18 9.41
C VAL A 123 -7.09 19.79 10.05
N ARG A 124 -8.23 19.28 10.54
CA ARG A 124 -8.32 17.92 11.12
C ARG A 124 -8.15 16.83 10.06
N GLU A 125 -8.73 17.02 8.87
CA GLU A 125 -8.60 16.06 7.76
C GLU A 125 -7.28 16.19 6.98
N ALA A 126 -6.45 17.18 7.32
CA ALA A 126 -5.24 17.49 6.56
C ALA A 126 -4.28 16.30 6.38
N PRO A 127 -4.00 15.45 7.41
CA PRO A 127 -3.13 14.29 7.24
C PRO A 127 -3.66 13.30 6.20
N MET A 128 -4.95 12.94 6.26
CA MET A 128 -5.55 11.97 5.35
C MET A 128 -5.55 12.50 3.90
N LEU A 129 -5.90 13.78 3.71
CA LEU A 129 -5.83 14.44 2.40
C LEU A 129 -4.38 14.53 1.88
N ALA A 130 -3.41 14.78 2.76
CA ALA A 130 -2.01 14.83 2.40
C ALA A 130 -1.51 13.46 1.93
N VAL A 131 -1.87 12.36 2.62
CA VAL A 131 -1.53 10.99 2.20
C VAL A 131 -2.10 10.69 0.81
N ALA A 132 -3.37 11.01 0.56
CA ALA A 132 -3.98 10.80 -0.75
C ALA A 132 -3.27 11.58 -1.89
N ALA A 133 -2.97 12.86 -1.65
CA ALA A 133 -2.32 13.73 -2.64
C ALA A 133 -0.86 13.32 -2.89
N VAL A 134 -0.10 13.09 -1.82
CA VAL A 134 1.29 12.65 -1.89
C VAL A 134 1.39 11.25 -2.50
N GLY A 135 0.47 10.36 -2.17
CA GLY A 135 0.35 9.03 -2.76
C GLY A 135 0.17 9.09 -4.28
N LEU A 136 -0.73 9.95 -4.77
CA LEU A 136 -0.94 10.15 -6.21
C LEU A 136 0.31 10.67 -6.91
N PHE A 137 0.98 11.67 -6.34
CA PHE A 137 2.21 12.22 -6.91
C PHE A 137 3.33 11.17 -6.93
N THR A 138 3.51 10.46 -5.82
CA THR A 138 4.50 9.39 -5.67
C THR A 138 4.23 8.28 -6.68
N MET A 139 2.97 7.92 -6.89
CA MET A 139 2.56 6.92 -7.89
C MET A 139 2.86 7.39 -9.31
N ALA A 140 2.57 8.65 -9.66
CA ALA A 140 2.90 9.19 -10.99
C ALA A 140 4.42 9.20 -11.25
N TRP A 141 5.23 9.46 -10.21
CA TRP A 141 6.68 9.39 -10.30
C TRP A 141 7.17 7.94 -10.45
N LEU A 142 6.64 7.03 -9.64
CA LEU A 142 6.99 5.60 -9.68
C LEU A 142 6.56 4.94 -10.99
N HIS A 143 5.39 5.27 -11.52
CA HIS A 143 4.90 4.77 -12.81
C HIS A 143 5.91 5.01 -13.94
N ARG A 144 6.56 6.17 -13.94
CA ARG A 144 7.59 6.52 -14.94
C ARG A 144 8.88 5.73 -14.79
N ALA A 145 9.21 5.29 -13.56
CA ALA A 145 10.43 4.54 -13.26
C ALA A 145 10.31 3.04 -13.54
N LEU A 146 9.09 2.50 -13.61
CA LEU A 146 8.89 1.06 -13.82
C LEU A 146 8.98 0.62 -15.27
N LEU A 147 9.54 -0.57 -15.49
CA LEU A 147 9.83 -1.08 -16.83
C LEU A 147 8.65 -1.81 -17.48
N HIS A 148 7.89 -2.59 -16.71
CA HIS A 148 6.87 -3.48 -17.25
C HIS A 148 5.45 -2.95 -17.05
N THR A 149 4.62 -3.03 -18.10
CA THR A 149 3.20 -2.64 -18.06
C THR A 149 2.41 -3.41 -17.00
N GLY A 150 2.68 -4.71 -16.84
CA GLY A 150 2.02 -5.52 -15.81
C GLY A 150 2.36 -5.07 -14.39
N THR A 151 3.59 -4.60 -14.15
CA THR A 151 4.00 -4.05 -12.85
C THR A 151 3.33 -2.70 -12.59
N ARG A 152 3.22 -1.85 -13.63
CA ARG A 152 2.50 -0.58 -13.55
C ARG A 152 1.00 -0.80 -13.28
N ALA A 153 0.40 -1.80 -13.91
CA ALA A 153 -1.01 -2.15 -13.70
C ALA A 153 -1.28 -2.57 -12.25
N LEU A 154 -0.38 -3.33 -11.62
CA LEU A 154 -0.51 -3.71 -10.22
C LEU A 154 -0.43 -2.50 -9.27
N LEU A 155 0.46 -1.56 -9.53
CA LEU A 155 0.53 -0.34 -8.74
C LEU A 155 -0.73 0.52 -8.89
N TRP A 156 -1.29 0.62 -10.10
CA TRP A 156 -2.57 1.31 -10.30
C TRP A 156 -3.73 0.59 -9.62
N ALA A 157 -3.73 -0.74 -9.63
CA ALA A 157 -4.70 -1.54 -8.89
C ALA A 157 -4.56 -1.30 -7.38
N GLY A 158 -3.34 -1.32 -6.84
CA GLY A 158 -3.06 -0.99 -5.45
C GLY A 158 -3.54 0.40 -5.06
N LEU A 159 -3.21 1.43 -5.86
CA LEU A 159 -3.71 2.79 -5.63
C LEU A 159 -5.23 2.86 -5.65
N ALA A 160 -5.88 2.19 -6.60
CA ALA A 160 -7.35 2.18 -6.68
C ALA A 160 -8.00 1.53 -5.46
N VAL A 161 -7.42 0.43 -4.97
CA VAL A 161 -7.89 -0.24 -3.73
C VAL A 161 -7.62 0.64 -2.50
N GLY A 162 -6.46 1.28 -2.41
CA GLY A 162 -6.15 2.18 -1.29
C GLY A 162 -7.04 3.42 -1.27
N TRP A 163 -7.35 4.00 -2.43
CA TRP A 163 -8.35 5.07 -2.52
C TRP A 163 -9.76 4.61 -2.17
N LEU A 164 -10.11 3.37 -2.47
CA LEU A 164 -11.38 2.80 -2.02
C LEU A 164 -11.40 2.69 -0.49
N ALA A 165 -10.32 2.25 0.15
CA ALA A 165 -10.21 2.19 1.61
C ALA A 165 -10.35 3.58 2.26
N ILE A 166 -9.56 4.57 1.80
CA ILE A 166 -9.70 5.97 2.23
C ILE A 166 -11.13 6.49 2.01
N GLY A 167 -11.75 6.11 0.89
CA GLY A 167 -13.13 6.49 0.58
C GLY A 167 -14.15 5.87 1.53
N VAL A 168 -13.89 4.66 2.04
CA VAL A 168 -14.70 3.98 3.06
C VAL A 168 -14.53 4.67 4.41
N ASP A 169 -13.29 4.95 4.84
CA ASP A 169 -12.99 5.69 6.07
C ASP A 169 -13.68 7.07 6.10
N GLN A 170 -13.59 7.81 4.99
CA GLN A 170 -14.06 9.20 4.91
C GLN A 170 -15.56 9.34 4.57
N TRP A 171 -16.24 8.22 4.29
CA TRP A 171 -17.66 8.25 3.91
C TRP A 171 -18.58 8.84 4.98
N PRO A 172 -18.42 8.53 6.29
CA PRO A 172 -19.26 9.11 7.34
C PRO A 172 -19.24 10.64 7.34
N GLU A 173 -18.08 11.28 7.12
CA GLU A 173 -17.95 12.74 7.04
C GLU A 173 -18.64 13.29 5.79
N VAL A 174 -18.52 12.59 4.66
CA VAL A 174 -19.20 12.98 3.40
C VAL A 174 -20.71 12.87 3.57
N GLN A 175 -21.20 11.77 4.17
CA GLN A 175 -22.63 11.57 4.42
C GLN A 175 -23.19 12.59 5.42
N ALA A 176 -22.42 12.95 6.46
CA ALA A 176 -22.81 13.99 7.41
C ALA A 176 -23.05 15.34 6.73
N ARG A 177 -22.28 15.64 5.68
CA ARG A 177 -22.44 16.84 4.84
C ARG A 177 -23.56 16.69 3.81
N TRP A 178 -23.76 15.49 3.27
CA TRP A 178 -24.71 15.19 2.19
C TRP A 178 -25.66 14.05 2.61
N ARG A 179 -26.61 14.36 3.51
CA ARG A 179 -27.48 13.37 4.15
C ARG A 179 -28.36 12.54 3.21
N SER A 180 -28.49 12.93 1.95
CA SER A 180 -29.21 12.16 0.92
C SER A 180 -28.42 10.98 0.37
N LEU A 181 -27.13 10.85 0.71
CA LEU A 181 -26.29 9.73 0.29
C LEU A 181 -26.63 8.45 1.09
N PRO A 182 -26.56 7.28 0.44
CA PRO A 182 -26.80 6.01 1.12
C PRO A 182 -25.73 5.70 2.18
N GLU A 183 -26.12 4.97 3.21
CA GLU A 183 -25.18 4.37 4.17
C GLU A 183 -24.33 3.30 3.47
N LEU A 184 -23.06 3.18 3.86
CA LEU A 184 -22.23 2.08 3.38
C LEU A 184 -22.70 0.77 4.00
N PRO A 185 -22.65 -0.35 3.24
CA PRO A 185 -22.89 -1.66 3.81
C PRO A 185 -21.92 -1.94 4.97
N ALA A 186 -22.44 -2.45 6.10
CA ALA A 186 -21.63 -2.73 7.29
C ALA A 186 -20.44 -3.68 7.03
N LEU A 187 -20.58 -4.58 6.05
CA LEU A 187 -19.48 -5.44 5.63
C LEU A 187 -18.32 -4.63 5.04
N LEU A 188 -18.62 -3.61 4.24
CA LEU A 188 -17.59 -2.80 3.59
C LEU A 188 -16.84 -1.93 4.59
N THR A 189 -17.55 -1.33 5.55
CA THR A 189 -16.92 -0.60 6.67
C THR A 189 -16.09 -1.52 7.55
N THR A 190 -16.52 -2.78 7.73
CA THR A 190 -15.74 -3.77 8.50
C THR A 190 -14.48 -4.22 7.76
N LEU A 191 -14.48 -4.23 6.43
CA LEU A 191 -13.38 -4.72 5.61
C LEU A 191 -12.39 -3.65 5.16
N GLU A 192 -12.56 -2.39 5.60
CA GLU A 192 -11.70 -1.26 5.27
C GLU A 192 -10.21 -1.60 5.43
N GLU A 193 -9.80 -2.02 6.63
CA GLU A 193 -8.43 -2.44 6.94
C GLU A 193 -7.93 -3.57 6.02
N GLY A 194 -8.84 -4.50 5.68
CA GLY A 194 -8.55 -5.57 4.73
C GLY A 194 -8.28 -5.04 3.30
N LEU A 195 -8.92 -3.95 2.90
CA LEU A 195 -8.66 -3.30 1.61
C LEU A 195 -7.28 -2.63 1.62
N GLU A 196 -6.88 -1.99 2.71
CA GLU A 196 -5.56 -1.36 2.85
C GLU A 196 -4.44 -2.40 2.70
N VAL A 197 -4.53 -3.48 3.47
CA VAL A 197 -3.62 -4.63 3.38
C VAL A 197 -3.52 -5.18 1.96
N VAL A 198 -4.64 -5.28 1.23
CA VAL A 198 -4.63 -5.72 -0.18
C VAL A 198 -3.95 -4.70 -1.09
N ALA A 199 -4.20 -3.41 -0.89
CA ALA A 199 -3.56 -2.33 -1.63
C ALA A 199 -2.03 -2.39 -1.48
N GLU A 200 -1.56 -2.52 -0.25
CA GLU A 200 -0.14 -2.63 0.09
C GLU A 200 0.50 -3.87 -0.51
N ALA A 201 -0.18 -5.02 -0.43
CA ALA A 201 0.30 -6.26 -1.03
C ALA A 201 0.44 -6.14 -2.56
N LEU A 202 -0.48 -5.45 -3.23
CA LEU A 202 -0.39 -5.17 -4.67
C LEU A 202 0.81 -4.28 -5.01
N VAL A 203 1.04 -3.23 -4.21
CA VAL A 203 2.19 -2.33 -4.36
C VAL A 203 3.50 -3.09 -4.11
N LEU A 204 3.57 -3.91 -3.05
CA LEU A 204 4.75 -4.71 -2.72
C LEU A 204 5.04 -5.73 -3.82
N GLY A 205 4.00 -6.41 -4.29
CA GLY A 205 4.09 -7.34 -5.42
C GLY A 205 4.59 -6.64 -6.70
N ALA A 206 4.23 -5.38 -6.93
CA ALA A 206 4.77 -4.59 -8.03
C ALA A 206 6.27 -4.31 -7.83
N LEU A 207 6.68 -3.85 -6.64
CA LEU A 207 8.10 -3.55 -6.35
C LEU A 207 8.98 -4.81 -6.42
N LEU A 208 8.53 -5.94 -5.88
CA LEU A 208 9.25 -7.22 -5.93
C LEU A 208 9.42 -7.77 -7.36
N ARG A 209 8.56 -7.36 -8.29
CA ARG A 209 8.65 -7.73 -9.72
C ARG A 209 9.59 -6.84 -10.52
N GLN A 210 10.06 -5.72 -9.96
CA GLN A 210 10.94 -4.81 -10.68
C GLN A 210 12.38 -5.37 -10.66
N PRO A 211 13.00 -5.61 -11.82
CA PRO A 211 14.35 -6.14 -11.87
C PRO A 211 15.39 -5.09 -11.44
N GLY A 212 16.48 -5.56 -10.83
CA GLY A 212 17.67 -4.74 -10.61
C GLY A 212 18.30 -4.27 -11.93
N SER A 213 18.92 -3.09 -11.92
CA SER A 213 19.66 -2.61 -13.09
C SER A 213 21.04 -3.27 -13.10
N GLN A 214 21.29 -4.17 -14.06
CA GLN A 214 22.62 -4.79 -14.26
C GLN A 214 23.60 -3.87 -15.01
N ARG A 215 23.55 -2.55 -14.78
CA ARG A 215 24.51 -1.60 -15.36
C ARG A 215 25.55 -1.14 -14.34
#